data_AF-A0A4R0CYP7-F1
#
_entry.id   AF-A0A4R0CYP7-F1
#
_cell.length_a   1.000
_cell.length_b   1.000
_cell.length_c   1.000
_cell.angle_alpha   90.00
_cell.angle_beta   90.00
_cell.angle_gamma   90.00
#
_symmetry.space_group_name_H-M   'P 1'
#
loop_
_entity.id
_entity.type
_entity.pdbx_description
1 polymer ?
#
loop_
_entity_poly.entity_id
_entity_poly.type
_entity_poly.pdbx_seq_one_letter_code
_entity_poly.pdbx_strand_id
1 'polypeptide(L)'
;MSVFRRWFDPIRSRWFYQKPSRQEVLPTDKGLSIYLRLDDVYSYLAVQQLPQLHEILSDELKPLKVMISSRAAEPPNNMTAQEWQQYCLNDAKILARQHRFGYDEQPELPTAEAIQQAEVILRNTPLREEQFLYLLEDVFHMLWQQQYGKLRTLYAMASQQHQPQNFPERRFIDTPVAASYFEFADRKYHAVDDLLRLTRRLKQQKLLTDNPIFLINHIEWREHIMSDAEELAEIHAMHPELDLYIALEDPISWLLLAYIKEELANYYNIQLRVYPLSYRGRDFFDWSLATRLSKRADVAFTPFCRPTQEAVLNIARLFYSIEDEEQRVDVIYDILKAVWSKGQDLSFAPHVHALQQSLQIEKLTEVDVAEFLQQNDQQCYEKHQPDFPVLELRIAGQSYVFNSLYRVWMIESIFSHVLEQQYKQQTTNDSSKM
;
A
#
# COMPACT_ATOMS: atom_id res chain seq x y z
N MET A 1 29.05 13.81 6.05
CA MET A 1 27.92 13.62 5.09
C MET A 1 26.84 14.71 5.18
N SER A 2 26.68 15.41 6.31
CA SER A 2 25.63 16.44 6.53
C SER A 2 25.65 17.65 5.54
N VAL A 3 26.84 18.19 5.20
CA VAL A 3 26.92 19.41 4.36
C VAL A 3 26.39 19.20 2.93
N PHE A 4 26.66 18.05 2.31
CA PHE A 4 26.15 17.77 0.96
C PHE A 4 24.63 17.64 0.95
N ARG A 5 24.01 16.90 1.89
CA ARG A 5 22.54 16.77 1.96
C ARG A 5 21.85 18.13 2.19
N ARG A 6 22.37 18.95 3.11
CA ARG A 6 21.82 20.29 3.42
C ARG A 6 21.72 21.22 2.21
N TRP A 7 22.71 21.21 1.33
CA TRP A 7 22.73 22.09 0.15
C TRP A 7 22.08 21.44 -1.07
N PHE A 8 22.31 20.15 -1.30
CA PHE A 8 21.84 19.49 -2.51
C PHE A 8 20.40 19.00 -2.42
N ASP A 9 19.89 18.55 -1.26
CA ASP A 9 18.52 18.04 -1.16
C ASP A 9 17.47 19.14 -1.43
N PRO A 10 17.59 20.38 -0.89
CA PRO A 10 16.64 21.45 -1.22
C PRO A 10 16.67 21.85 -2.71
N ILE A 11 17.85 21.82 -3.33
CA ILE A 11 18.01 22.15 -4.75
C ILE A 11 17.45 21.02 -5.62
N ARG A 12 17.81 19.77 -5.33
CA ARG A 12 17.33 18.58 -6.04
C ARG A 12 15.83 18.43 -5.91
N SER A 13 15.27 18.58 -4.71
CA SER A 13 13.84 18.45 -4.47
C SER A 13 13.03 19.47 -5.26
N ARG A 14 13.43 20.75 -5.26
CA ARG A 14 12.82 21.78 -6.12
C ARG A 14 12.90 21.42 -7.59
N TRP A 15 14.06 20.97 -8.05
CA TRP A 15 14.24 20.57 -9.44
C TRP A 15 13.37 19.37 -9.83
N PHE A 16 13.25 18.36 -8.96
CA PHE A 16 12.36 17.21 -9.18
C PHE A 16 10.88 17.61 -9.20
N TYR A 17 10.45 18.49 -8.30
CA TYR A 17 9.06 18.92 -8.16
C TYR A 17 8.60 19.83 -9.31
N GLN A 18 9.46 20.76 -9.72
CA GLN A 18 9.22 21.69 -10.81
C GLN A 18 9.46 21.08 -12.19
N LYS A 19 10.08 19.90 -12.27
CA LYS A 19 10.23 19.18 -13.54
C LYS A 19 8.82 19.05 -14.12
N PRO A 20 8.53 19.64 -15.30
CA PRO A 20 7.25 19.46 -15.93
C PRO A 20 7.05 17.96 -16.03
N SER A 21 5.89 17.45 -15.62
CA SER A 21 5.53 16.06 -15.90
C SER A 21 5.31 15.95 -17.40
N ARG A 22 6.38 16.07 -18.19
CA ARG A 22 6.40 15.59 -19.56
C ARG A 22 6.09 14.12 -19.42
N GLN A 23 4.88 13.77 -19.82
CA GLN A 23 4.41 12.40 -19.84
C GLN A 23 5.33 11.67 -20.82
N GLU A 24 6.35 11.03 -20.26
CA GLU A 24 7.23 10.18 -21.03
C GLU A 24 6.35 9.11 -21.67
N VAL A 25 6.31 9.14 -23.01
CA VAL A 25 5.73 8.06 -23.81
C VAL A 25 6.64 6.86 -23.58
N LEU A 26 6.08 5.82 -22.98
CA LEU A 26 6.81 4.62 -22.64
C LEU A 26 6.87 3.71 -23.87
N PRO A 27 8.02 3.10 -24.15
CA PRO A 27 8.15 2.21 -25.29
C PRO A 27 7.24 0.98 -25.13
N THR A 28 6.65 0.55 -26.24
CA THR A 28 5.72 -0.58 -26.33
C THR A 28 6.38 -1.87 -26.85
N ASP A 29 7.66 -1.81 -27.24
CA ASP A 29 8.45 -2.91 -27.82
C ASP A 29 8.50 -4.15 -26.92
N LYS A 30 8.57 -3.95 -25.60
CA LYS A 30 8.56 -5.02 -24.59
C LYS A 30 7.14 -5.53 -24.28
N GLY A 31 6.09 -4.88 -24.76
CA GLY A 31 4.70 -5.17 -24.44
C GLY A 31 4.37 -4.94 -22.96
N LEU A 32 3.23 -5.49 -22.52
CA LEU A 32 2.82 -5.52 -21.12
C LEU A 32 3.01 -6.94 -20.57
N SER A 33 3.69 -7.05 -19.43
CA SER A 33 3.88 -8.34 -18.74
C SER A 33 3.25 -8.33 -17.36
N ILE A 34 2.75 -9.47 -16.89
CA ILE A 34 2.38 -9.70 -15.49
C ILE A 34 3.23 -10.82 -14.90
N TYR A 35 3.74 -10.60 -13.68
CA TYR A 35 4.51 -11.56 -12.90
C TYR A 35 3.64 -12.13 -11.78
N LEU A 36 3.48 -13.46 -11.79
CA LEU A 36 2.57 -14.20 -10.92
C LEU A 36 3.32 -15.32 -10.19
N ARG A 37 2.71 -15.80 -9.11
CA ARG A 37 3.07 -17.01 -8.37
C ARG A 37 1.81 -17.79 -8.04
N LEU A 38 1.83 -19.11 -8.21
CA LEU A 38 0.65 -19.95 -7.94
C LEU A 38 0.29 -20.01 -6.45
N ASP A 39 1.29 -19.81 -5.59
CA ASP A 39 1.19 -19.77 -4.13
C ASP A 39 1.11 -18.34 -3.56
N ASP A 40 0.89 -17.33 -4.41
CA ASP A 40 0.70 -15.94 -4.02
C ASP A 40 -0.78 -15.52 -4.15
N VAL A 41 -1.36 -15.08 -3.05
CA VAL A 41 -2.76 -14.66 -3.01
C VAL A 41 -3.00 -13.37 -3.81
N TYR A 42 -2.02 -12.48 -3.92
CA TYR A 42 -2.14 -11.28 -4.76
C TYR A 42 -2.16 -11.64 -6.25
N SER A 43 -1.46 -12.72 -6.62
CA SER A 43 -1.55 -13.30 -7.97
C SER A 43 -2.96 -13.82 -8.24
N TYR A 44 -3.62 -14.46 -7.26
CA TYR A 44 -5.02 -14.88 -7.38
C TYR A 44 -5.98 -13.70 -7.59
N LEU A 45 -5.83 -12.61 -6.84
CA LEU A 45 -6.66 -11.43 -7.05
C LEU A 45 -6.40 -10.79 -8.42
N ALA A 46 -5.14 -10.74 -8.84
CA ALA A 46 -4.75 -10.13 -10.11
C ALA A 46 -5.31 -10.89 -11.33
N VAL A 47 -5.32 -12.22 -11.32
CA VAL A 47 -5.77 -13.01 -12.48
C VAL A 47 -7.24 -12.78 -12.83
N GLN A 48 -8.09 -12.47 -11.84
CA GLN A 48 -9.51 -12.17 -12.02
C GLN A 48 -9.78 -10.89 -12.83
N GLN A 49 -8.75 -10.09 -13.10
CA GLN A 49 -8.85 -8.85 -13.89
C GLN A 49 -8.22 -8.99 -15.27
N LEU A 50 -7.48 -10.07 -15.53
CA LEU A 50 -6.67 -10.19 -16.75
C LEU A 50 -7.48 -10.35 -18.03
N PRO A 51 -8.57 -11.15 -18.08
CA PRO A 51 -9.35 -11.27 -19.31
C PRO A 51 -9.90 -9.93 -19.78
N GLN A 52 -10.57 -9.20 -18.87
CA GLN A 52 -11.12 -7.88 -19.17
C GLN A 52 -10.02 -6.86 -19.49
N LEU A 53 -8.87 -6.89 -18.80
CA LEU A 53 -7.72 -6.02 -19.15
C LEU A 53 -7.25 -6.32 -20.56
N HIS A 54 -7.06 -7.60 -20.89
CA HIS A 54 -6.58 -8.03 -22.19
C HIS A 54 -7.54 -7.61 -23.32
N GLU A 55 -8.85 -7.76 -23.13
CA GLU A 55 -9.87 -7.37 -24.11
C GLU A 55 -9.66 -5.92 -24.58
N ILE A 56 -9.46 -5.02 -23.63
CA ILE A 56 -9.34 -3.58 -23.90
C ILE A 56 -7.92 -3.12 -24.25
N LEU A 57 -6.90 -3.99 -24.27
CA LEU A 57 -5.56 -3.61 -24.73
C LEU A 57 -5.56 -3.33 -26.23
N SER A 58 -4.80 -2.33 -26.65
CA SER A 58 -4.48 -2.11 -28.07
C SER A 58 -3.67 -3.26 -28.65
N ASP A 59 -3.75 -3.47 -29.96
CA ASP A 59 -2.97 -4.50 -30.68
C ASP A 59 -1.45 -4.38 -30.47
N GLU A 60 -0.94 -3.16 -30.24
CA GLU A 60 0.48 -2.92 -29.94
C GLU A 60 0.96 -3.61 -28.64
N LEU A 61 0.06 -3.85 -27.70
CA LEU A 61 0.36 -4.49 -26.42
C LEU A 61 -0.14 -5.93 -26.32
N LYS A 62 -0.93 -6.39 -27.31
CA LYS A 62 -1.40 -7.77 -27.36
C LYS A 62 -0.32 -8.68 -27.96
N PRO A 63 -0.21 -9.93 -27.49
CA PRO A 63 -0.89 -10.49 -26.32
C PRO A 63 -0.30 -10.00 -24.99
N LEU A 64 -1.12 -10.02 -23.92
CA LEU A 64 -0.62 -9.82 -22.56
C LEU A 64 0.36 -10.96 -22.22
N LYS A 65 1.56 -10.61 -21.75
CA LYS A 65 2.59 -11.60 -21.43
C LYS A 65 2.46 -12.06 -19.97
N VAL A 66 2.39 -13.35 -19.73
CA VAL A 66 2.23 -13.94 -18.39
C VAL A 66 3.53 -14.63 -17.96
N MET A 67 4.10 -14.19 -16.85
CA MET A 67 5.33 -14.73 -16.27
C MET A 67 4.98 -15.41 -14.94
N ILE A 68 5.02 -16.75 -14.89
CA ILE A 68 4.71 -17.52 -13.69
C ILE A 68 6.02 -17.93 -13.02
N SER A 69 6.28 -17.39 -11.83
CA SER A 69 7.47 -17.72 -11.05
C SER A 69 7.23 -18.91 -10.13
N SER A 70 8.26 -19.74 -10.00
CA SER A 70 8.37 -20.83 -9.01
C SER A 70 8.96 -20.37 -7.67
N ARG A 71 9.46 -19.12 -7.58
CA ARG A 71 10.23 -18.63 -6.43
C ARG A 71 9.58 -17.46 -5.73
N ALA A 72 9.37 -17.62 -4.43
CA ALA A 72 9.11 -16.52 -3.52
C ALA A 72 10.34 -15.61 -3.40
N ALA A 73 10.11 -14.30 -3.30
CA ALA A 73 11.12 -13.38 -2.82
C ALA A 73 11.18 -13.38 -1.29
N GLU A 74 12.27 -12.86 -0.73
CA GLU A 74 12.42 -12.66 0.70
C GLU A 74 11.30 -11.74 1.23
N PRO A 75 10.67 -12.08 2.37
CA PRO A 75 9.73 -11.19 3.05
C PRO A 75 10.32 -9.80 3.32
N PRO A 76 9.50 -8.74 3.26
CA PRO A 76 9.95 -7.40 3.58
C PRO A 76 10.19 -7.22 5.09
N ASN A 77 10.91 -6.16 5.46
CA ASN A 77 11.04 -5.66 6.83
C ASN A 77 11.45 -6.69 7.90
N ASN A 78 12.28 -7.68 7.53
CA ASN A 78 12.73 -8.77 8.40
C ASN A 78 11.59 -9.65 8.96
N MET A 79 10.41 -9.63 8.33
CA MET A 79 9.34 -10.56 8.66
C MET A 79 9.78 -11.99 8.36
N THR A 80 9.28 -12.94 9.14
CA THR A 80 9.35 -14.35 8.79
C THR A 80 8.42 -14.66 7.61
N ALA A 81 8.68 -15.76 6.90
CA ALA A 81 7.81 -16.20 5.80
C ALA A 81 6.35 -16.42 6.25
N GLN A 82 6.15 -16.91 7.48
CA GLN A 82 4.83 -17.14 8.06
C GLN A 82 4.10 -15.83 8.35
N GLU A 83 4.77 -14.83 8.94
CA GLU A 83 4.17 -13.52 9.20
C GLU A 83 3.78 -12.83 7.89
N TRP A 84 4.66 -12.86 6.89
CA TRP A 84 4.37 -12.28 5.57
C TRP A 84 3.16 -12.94 4.92
N GLN A 85 3.11 -14.27 4.97
CA GLN A 85 2.00 -15.04 4.42
C GLN A 85 0.67 -14.72 5.12
N GLN A 86 0.67 -14.67 6.46
CA GLN A 86 -0.52 -14.34 7.23
C GLN A 86 -1.01 -12.91 6.92
N TYR A 87 -0.08 -11.96 6.81
CA TYR A 87 -0.39 -10.60 6.37
C TYR A 87 -1.05 -10.61 4.99
N CYS A 88 -0.46 -11.28 4.00
CA CYS A 88 -0.97 -11.32 2.63
C CYS A 88 -2.41 -11.86 2.57
N LEU A 89 -2.72 -12.93 3.30
CA LEU A 89 -4.06 -13.51 3.33
C LEU A 89 -5.11 -12.56 3.93
N ASN A 90 -4.74 -11.85 5.00
CA ASN A 90 -5.63 -10.90 5.67
C ASN A 90 -5.86 -9.65 4.79
N ASP A 91 -4.80 -9.13 4.18
CA ASP A 91 -4.86 -7.99 3.29
C ASP A 91 -5.64 -8.31 2.00
N ALA A 92 -5.41 -9.48 1.42
CA ALA A 92 -6.16 -9.95 0.25
C ALA A 92 -7.66 -10.08 0.52
N LYS A 93 -8.07 -10.45 1.73
CA LYS A 93 -9.48 -10.47 2.14
C LYS A 93 -10.12 -9.08 2.09
N ILE A 94 -9.39 -8.07 2.55
CA ILE A 94 -9.83 -6.67 2.51
C ILE A 94 -9.97 -6.21 1.05
N LEU A 95 -8.93 -6.42 0.24
CA LEU A 95 -8.93 -6.08 -1.18
C LEU A 95 -10.04 -6.80 -1.95
N ALA A 96 -10.27 -8.08 -1.67
CA ALA A 96 -11.28 -8.86 -2.35
C ALA A 96 -12.70 -8.35 -2.06
N ARG A 97 -13.01 -8.01 -0.81
CA ARG A 97 -14.31 -7.41 -0.45
C ARG A 97 -14.51 -6.07 -1.13
N GLN A 98 -13.47 -5.24 -1.11
CA GLN A 98 -13.49 -3.91 -1.71
C GLN A 98 -13.72 -3.95 -3.23
N HIS A 99 -12.99 -4.80 -3.94
CA HIS A 99 -13.05 -4.90 -5.39
C HIS A 99 -14.04 -5.95 -5.89
N ARG A 100 -14.76 -6.61 -4.98
CA ARG A 100 -15.72 -7.70 -5.25
C ARG A 100 -15.09 -8.88 -6.00
N PHE A 101 -13.84 -9.19 -5.68
CA PHE A 101 -13.18 -10.39 -6.18
C PHE A 101 -13.75 -11.64 -5.50
N GLY A 102 -13.73 -12.75 -6.22
CA GLY A 102 -13.99 -14.06 -5.65
C GLY A 102 -12.87 -14.39 -4.66
N TYR A 103 -13.23 -14.61 -3.39
CA TYR A 103 -12.29 -14.95 -2.34
C TYR A 103 -12.96 -15.81 -1.29
N ASP A 104 -12.26 -16.84 -0.82
CA ASP A 104 -12.77 -17.68 0.27
C ASP A 104 -12.70 -16.93 1.59
N GLU A 105 -13.74 -17.05 2.44
CA GLU A 105 -13.76 -16.40 3.75
C GLU A 105 -12.69 -16.99 4.71
N GLN A 106 -12.28 -18.23 4.49
CA GLN A 106 -11.23 -18.98 5.17
C GLN A 106 -10.21 -19.50 4.15
N PRO A 107 -9.38 -18.60 3.58
CA PRO A 107 -8.43 -18.98 2.55
C PRO A 107 -7.38 -19.94 3.11
N GLU A 108 -7.16 -21.04 2.38
CA GLU A 108 -6.08 -21.98 2.66
C GLU A 108 -4.99 -21.84 1.62
N LEU A 109 -3.76 -22.09 2.04
CA LEU A 109 -2.62 -22.07 1.14
C LEU A 109 -2.66 -23.30 0.22
N PRO A 110 -2.46 -23.12 -1.10
CA PRO A 110 -2.37 -24.24 -2.00
C PRO A 110 -1.25 -25.21 -1.59
N THR A 111 -1.53 -26.51 -1.60
CA THR A 111 -0.52 -27.52 -1.28
C THR A 111 0.53 -27.62 -2.39
N ALA A 112 1.74 -28.08 -2.06
CA ALA A 112 2.80 -28.29 -3.05
C ALA A 112 2.38 -29.21 -4.21
N GLU A 113 1.58 -30.24 -3.92
CA GLU A 113 1.02 -31.13 -4.95
C GLU A 113 0.04 -30.39 -5.87
N ALA A 114 -0.86 -29.58 -5.31
CA ALA A 114 -1.82 -28.81 -6.08
C ALA A 114 -1.11 -27.77 -6.97
N ILE A 115 -0.09 -27.09 -6.44
CA ILE A 115 0.75 -26.15 -7.20
C ILE A 115 1.41 -26.86 -8.38
N GLN A 116 2.00 -28.04 -8.17
CA GLN A 116 2.62 -28.82 -9.25
C GLN A 116 1.59 -29.23 -10.32
N GLN A 117 0.39 -29.66 -9.91
CA GLN A 117 -0.69 -30.01 -10.85
C GLN A 117 -1.12 -28.79 -11.68
N ALA A 118 -1.31 -27.63 -11.03
CA ALA A 118 -1.64 -26.38 -11.70
C ALA A 118 -0.57 -25.95 -12.70
N GLU A 119 0.70 -26.04 -12.33
CA GLU A 119 1.81 -25.72 -13.24
C GLU A 119 1.79 -26.62 -14.49
N VAL A 120 1.57 -27.93 -14.34
CA VAL A 120 1.46 -28.86 -15.47
C VAL A 120 0.28 -28.53 -16.37
N ILE A 121 -0.89 -28.19 -15.80
CA ILE A 121 -2.07 -27.76 -16.58
C ILE A 121 -1.72 -26.56 -17.44
N LEU A 122 -1.12 -25.52 -16.85
CA LEU A 122 -0.80 -24.26 -17.52
C LEU A 122 0.34 -24.41 -18.55
N ARG A 123 1.28 -25.34 -18.33
CA ARG A 123 2.35 -25.67 -19.30
C ARG A 123 1.82 -26.44 -20.51
N ASN A 124 0.93 -27.40 -20.29
CA ASN A 124 0.52 -28.35 -21.33
C ASN A 124 -0.68 -27.87 -22.14
N THR A 125 -1.47 -26.91 -21.65
CA THR A 125 -2.67 -26.42 -22.36
C THR A 125 -2.34 -25.83 -23.74
N PRO A 126 -3.05 -26.19 -24.83
CA PRO A 126 -2.87 -25.56 -26.13
C PRO A 126 -3.55 -24.18 -26.26
N LEU A 127 -4.36 -23.78 -25.26
CA LEU A 127 -5.09 -22.51 -25.26
C LEU A 127 -4.13 -21.32 -25.29
N ARG A 128 -4.53 -20.25 -25.98
CA ARG A 128 -3.74 -19.02 -26.17
C ARG A 128 -4.58 -17.78 -25.88
N GLU A 129 -3.88 -16.65 -25.71
CA GLU A 129 -4.49 -15.32 -25.55
C GLU A 129 -5.60 -15.32 -24.50
N GLU A 130 -6.77 -14.76 -24.81
CA GLU A 130 -7.91 -14.66 -23.90
C GLU A 130 -8.34 -16.01 -23.30
N GLN A 131 -8.36 -17.09 -24.10
CA GLN A 131 -8.71 -18.43 -23.62
C GLN A 131 -7.70 -18.97 -22.60
N PHE A 132 -6.42 -18.62 -22.75
CA PHE A 132 -5.41 -18.95 -21.75
C PHE A 132 -5.62 -18.14 -20.46
N LEU A 133 -6.04 -16.87 -20.55
CA LEU A 133 -6.29 -16.04 -19.37
C LEU A 133 -7.50 -16.55 -18.56
N TYR A 134 -8.56 -17.00 -19.23
CA TYR A 134 -9.69 -17.66 -18.54
C TYR A 134 -9.26 -18.96 -17.85
N LEU A 135 -8.48 -19.80 -18.53
CA LEU A 135 -7.93 -21.02 -17.90
C LEU A 135 -7.02 -20.67 -16.71
N LEU A 136 -6.21 -19.62 -16.83
CA LEU A 136 -5.33 -19.16 -15.76
C LEU A 136 -6.14 -18.75 -14.53
N GLU A 137 -7.19 -17.94 -14.72
CA GLU A 137 -8.13 -17.57 -13.66
C GLU A 137 -8.78 -18.80 -13.03
N ASP A 138 -9.30 -19.74 -13.84
CA ASP A 138 -9.92 -20.97 -13.37
C ASP A 138 -8.96 -21.83 -12.53
N VAL A 139 -7.71 -21.99 -12.96
CA VAL A 139 -6.70 -22.76 -12.23
C VAL A 139 -6.42 -22.12 -10.88
N PHE A 140 -6.24 -20.81 -10.83
CA PHE A 140 -6.07 -20.09 -9.56
C PHE A 140 -7.32 -20.21 -8.67
N HIS A 141 -8.51 -20.07 -9.23
CA HIS A 141 -9.76 -20.26 -8.50
C HIS A 141 -9.85 -21.67 -7.89
N MET A 142 -9.47 -22.70 -8.64
CA MET A 142 -9.43 -24.07 -8.12
C MET A 142 -8.41 -24.24 -6.98
N LEU A 143 -7.25 -23.60 -7.07
CA LEU A 143 -6.22 -23.63 -6.02
C LEU A 143 -6.69 -22.93 -4.74
N TRP A 144 -7.20 -21.71 -4.86
CA TRP A 144 -7.48 -20.83 -3.73
C TRP A 144 -8.87 -21.04 -3.10
N GLN A 145 -9.78 -21.74 -3.79
CA GLN A 145 -11.07 -22.18 -3.25
C GLN A 145 -11.13 -23.67 -2.96
N GLN A 146 -9.97 -24.33 -2.82
CA GLN A 146 -9.88 -25.73 -2.40
C GLN A 146 -10.64 -26.70 -3.32
N GLN A 147 -10.83 -26.38 -4.60
CA GLN A 147 -11.54 -27.21 -5.57
C GLN A 147 -10.62 -28.30 -6.17
N TYR A 148 -9.84 -28.97 -5.32
CA TYR A 148 -8.80 -29.93 -5.71
C TYR A 148 -9.34 -31.13 -6.52
N GLY A 149 -10.63 -31.46 -6.37
CA GLY A 149 -11.29 -32.45 -7.22
C GLY A 149 -11.27 -32.06 -8.70
N LYS A 150 -11.68 -30.82 -9.02
CA LYS A 150 -11.67 -30.30 -10.39
C LYS A 150 -10.25 -30.17 -10.94
N LEU A 151 -9.32 -29.69 -10.10
CA LEU A 151 -7.91 -29.55 -10.46
C LEU A 151 -7.31 -30.89 -10.88
N ARG A 152 -7.54 -31.97 -10.12
CA ARG A 152 -7.06 -33.31 -10.46
C ARG A 152 -7.61 -33.83 -11.78
N THR A 153 -8.89 -33.60 -12.06
CA THR A 153 -9.51 -33.97 -13.36
C THR A 153 -8.83 -33.24 -14.51
N LEU A 154 -8.64 -31.92 -14.38
CA LEU A 154 -8.01 -31.10 -15.40
C LEU A 154 -6.53 -31.48 -15.60
N TYR A 155 -5.82 -31.79 -14.52
CA TYR A 155 -4.44 -32.28 -14.55
C TYR A 155 -4.31 -33.61 -15.30
N ALA A 156 -5.23 -34.56 -15.07
CA ALA A 156 -5.23 -35.84 -15.78
C ALA A 156 -5.42 -35.64 -17.28
N MET A 157 -6.35 -34.76 -17.68
CA MET A 157 -6.57 -34.40 -19.09
C MET A 157 -5.33 -33.74 -19.70
N ALA A 158 -4.76 -32.73 -19.04
CA ALA A 158 -3.60 -31.99 -19.52
C ALA A 158 -2.34 -32.86 -19.62
N SER A 159 -2.16 -33.83 -18.71
CA SER A 159 -1.00 -34.72 -18.69
C SER A 159 -1.07 -35.85 -19.71
N GLN A 160 -2.27 -36.35 -19.99
CA GLN A 160 -2.47 -37.48 -20.93
C GLN A 160 -2.63 -37.03 -22.38
N GLN A 161 -3.25 -35.87 -22.61
CA GLN A 161 -3.67 -35.44 -23.94
C GLN A 161 -2.72 -34.43 -24.59
N HIS A 162 -1.88 -33.75 -23.80
CA HIS A 162 -1.05 -32.66 -24.30
C HIS A 162 0.39 -32.75 -23.81
N GLN A 163 1.32 -32.36 -24.68
CA GLN A 163 2.73 -32.17 -24.34
C GLN A 163 2.96 -30.73 -23.86
N PRO A 164 4.07 -30.45 -23.13
CA PRO A 164 4.45 -29.10 -22.77
C PRO A 164 4.48 -28.17 -24.00
N GLN A 165 3.77 -27.05 -23.91
CA GLN A 165 3.69 -26.04 -24.96
C GLN A 165 4.67 -24.91 -24.67
N ASN A 166 5.25 -24.32 -25.72
CA ASN A 166 6.17 -23.19 -25.60
C ASN A 166 5.65 -22.01 -26.43
N PHE A 167 5.11 -21.01 -25.75
CA PHE A 167 4.59 -19.79 -26.36
C PHE A 167 5.31 -18.56 -25.79
N PRO A 168 5.73 -17.58 -26.61
CA PRO A 168 6.47 -16.43 -26.13
C PRO A 168 5.69 -15.55 -25.14
N GLU A 169 4.36 -15.55 -25.22
CA GLU A 169 3.45 -14.80 -24.36
C GLU A 169 3.23 -15.43 -22.98
N ARG A 170 3.69 -16.65 -22.71
CA ARG A 170 3.66 -17.20 -21.35
C ARG A 170 4.95 -17.94 -21.02
N ARG A 171 5.56 -17.60 -19.90
CA ARG A 171 6.82 -18.20 -19.47
C ARG A 171 6.76 -18.60 -18.02
N PHE A 172 7.40 -19.72 -17.74
CA PHE A 172 7.65 -20.16 -16.38
C PHE A 172 9.09 -19.84 -16.05
N ILE A 173 9.31 -19.12 -14.97
CA ILE A 173 10.58 -18.49 -14.63
C ILE A 173 10.96 -18.75 -13.17
N ASP A 174 12.21 -18.47 -12.82
CA ASP A 174 12.71 -18.59 -11.44
C ASP A 174 13.03 -17.22 -10.82
N THR A 175 12.54 -16.13 -11.42
CA THR A 175 12.77 -14.78 -10.86
C THR A 175 11.96 -14.63 -9.58
N PRO A 176 12.57 -14.27 -8.43
CA PRO A 176 11.82 -14.12 -7.19
C PRO A 176 10.71 -13.06 -7.30
N VAL A 177 9.50 -13.41 -6.88
CA VAL A 177 8.32 -12.51 -6.84
C VAL A 177 7.80 -12.45 -5.41
N ALA A 178 7.81 -11.24 -4.82
CA ALA A 178 7.28 -11.00 -3.47
C ALA A 178 5.74 -10.99 -3.47
N ALA A 179 5.17 -10.18 -4.36
CA ALA A 179 3.76 -10.05 -4.65
C ALA A 179 3.60 -9.77 -6.16
N SER A 180 2.46 -10.17 -6.72
CA SER A 180 2.12 -9.95 -8.13
C SER A 180 2.33 -8.49 -8.60
N TYR A 181 2.91 -8.32 -9.78
CA TYR A 181 3.09 -7.00 -10.40
C TYR A 181 3.04 -7.04 -11.93
N PHE A 182 2.56 -5.96 -12.53
CA PHE A 182 2.74 -5.69 -13.95
C PHE A 182 4.06 -4.99 -14.23
N GLU A 183 4.64 -5.27 -15.37
CA GLU A 183 5.81 -4.56 -15.91
C GLU A 183 5.49 -3.95 -17.27
N PHE A 184 5.71 -2.64 -17.39
CA PHE A 184 5.56 -1.88 -18.63
C PHE A 184 6.72 -0.89 -18.78
N ALA A 185 7.53 -1.06 -19.83
CA ALA A 185 8.75 -0.29 -20.07
C ALA A 185 9.68 -0.19 -18.84
N ASP A 186 10.02 -1.35 -18.27
CA ASP A 186 10.89 -1.48 -17.09
C ASP A 186 10.32 -0.86 -15.80
N ARG A 187 9.06 -0.40 -15.82
CA ARG A 187 8.35 0.09 -14.63
C ARG A 187 7.45 -0.99 -14.07
N LYS A 188 7.53 -1.17 -12.75
CA LYS A 188 6.70 -2.12 -12.01
C LYS A 188 5.48 -1.44 -11.41
N TYR A 189 4.35 -2.13 -11.45
CA TYR A 189 3.06 -1.71 -10.92
C TYR A 189 2.52 -2.87 -10.08
N HIS A 190 2.36 -2.69 -8.78
CA HIS A 190 1.77 -3.73 -7.92
C HIS A 190 0.37 -4.10 -8.44
N ALA A 191 0.09 -5.39 -8.63
CA ALA A 191 -0.95 -5.80 -9.55
C ALA A 191 -2.34 -5.26 -9.20
N VAL A 192 -2.79 -5.40 -7.95
CA VAL A 192 -4.09 -4.85 -7.51
C VAL A 192 -3.95 -3.36 -7.19
N ASP A 193 -2.97 -2.98 -6.38
CA ASP A 193 -2.84 -1.62 -5.84
C ASP A 193 -2.53 -0.53 -6.89
N ASP A 194 -1.75 -0.87 -7.92
CA ASP A 194 -1.35 0.06 -8.98
C ASP A 194 -2.10 -0.17 -10.30
N LEU A 195 -3.10 -1.07 -10.37
CA LEU A 195 -3.81 -1.35 -11.63
C LEU A 195 -4.42 -0.08 -12.22
N LEU A 196 -5.08 0.72 -11.39
CA LEU A 196 -5.67 1.99 -11.83
C LEU A 196 -4.61 2.99 -12.31
N ARG A 197 -3.41 2.95 -11.74
CA ARG A 197 -2.28 3.78 -12.19
C ARG A 197 -1.77 3.31 -13.54
N LEU A 198 -1.65 2.00 -13.73
CA LEU A 198 -1.28 1.39 -15.00
C LEU A 198 -2.31 1.74 -16.08
N THR A 199 -3.60 1.50 -15.84
CA THR A 199 -4.65 1.71 -16.84
C THR A 199 -4.80 3.19 -17.23
N ARG A 200 -4.67 4.12 -16.28
CA ARG A 200 -4.58 5.56 -16.57
C ARG A 200 -3.39 5.89 -17.47
N ARG A 201 -2.23 5.29 -17.23
CA ARG A 201 -1.02 5.46 -18.07
C ARG A 201 -1.23 4.90 -19.47
N LEU A 202 -1.83 3.73 -19.60
CA LEU A 202 -2.14 3.11 -20.89
C LEU A 202 -3.15 3.95 -21.67
N LYS A 203 -4.21 4.41 -21.01
CA LYS A 203 -5.23 5.32 -21.58
C LYS A 203 -4.61 6.63 -22.09
N GLN A 204 -3.73 7.25 -21.31
CA GLN A 204 -3.04 8.48 -21.72
C GLN A 204 -2.22 8.31 -23.01
N GLN A 205 -1.67 7.13 -23.24
CA GLN A 205 -0.90 6.80 -24.45
C GLN A 205 -1.76 6.19 -25.56
N LYS A 206 -3.09 6.16 -25.39
CA LYS A 206 -4.04 5.54 -26.35
C LYS A 206 -3.77 4.05 -26.59
N LEU A 207 -3.26 3.36 -25.58
CA LEU A 207 -2.97 1.91 -25.60
C LEU A 207 -4.15 1.07 -25.07
N LEU A 208 -5.31 1.70 -24.85
CA LEU A 208 -6.56 1.04 -24.52
C LEU A 208 -7.61 1.35 -25.59
N THR A 209 -8.39 0.35 -26.00
CA THR A 209 -9.47 0.48 -26.98
C THR A 209 -10.78 0.94 -26.35
N ASP A 210 -10.96 0.72 -25.04
CA ASP A 210 -12.12 1.18 -24.28
C ASP A 210 -11.70 1.70 -22.89
N ASN A 211 -12.67 2.24 -22.15
CA ASN A 211 -12.48 2.71 -20.80
C ASN A 211 -12.35 1.53 -19.83
N PRO A 212 -11.27 1.49 -19.03
CA PRO A 212 -11.13 0.51 -17.97
C PRO A 212 -12.22 0.75 -16.90
N ILE A 213 -13.16 -0.19 -16.77
CA ILE A 213 -14.04 -0.29 -15.59
C ILE A 213 -13.35 -1.28 -14.64
N PHE A 214 -12.15 -0.94 -14.19
CA PHE A 214 -11.41 -1.72 -13.21
C PHE A 214 -11.39 -0.94 -11.91
N LEU A 215 -11.91 -1.58 -10.87
CA LEU A 215 -11.76 -1.17 -9.47
C LEU A 215 -12.45 0.17 -9.13
N ILE A 216 -12.95 0.25 -7.90
CA ILE A 216 -13.40 1.53 -7.35
C ILE A 216 -12.15 2.42 -7.14
N ASN A 217 -12.25 3.68 -7.53
CA ASN A 217 -11.16 4.65 -7.43
C ASN A 217 -11.12 5.23 -6.01
N HIS A 218 -10.42 4.57 -5.10
CA HIS A 218 -10.38 5.00 -3.69
C HIS A 218 -9.31 6.07 -3.40
N ILE A 219 -8.57 6.49 -4.42
CA ILE A 219 -7.50 7.47 -4.30
C ILE A 219 -7.94 8.77 -5.01
N GLU A 220 -9.18 9.17 -4.78
CA GLU A 220 -9.58 10.58 -4.84
C GLU A 220 -9.47 11.10 -3.41
N TRP A 221 -8.23 11.43 -3.02
CA TRP A 221 -7.97 12.13 -1.77
C TRP A 221 -8.92 13.34 -1.69
N ARG A 222 -9.59 13.52 -0.54
CA ARG A 222 -10.59 14.58 -0.24
C ARG A 222 -12.06 14.31 -0.59
N GLU A 223 -12.42 13.18 -1.19
CA GLU A 223 -13.83 12.77 -1.26
C GLU A 223 -14.14 11.80 -0.11
N HIS A 224 -14.89 12.27 0.88
CA HIS A 224 -15.28 11.46 2.03
C HIS A 224 -16.32 10.42 1.64
N ILE A 225 -16.11 9.16 2.05
CA ILE A 225 -17.09 8.08 1.84
C ILE A 225 -18.40 8.38 2.59
N MET A 226 -18.28 9.01 3.75
CA MET A 226 -19.39 9.35 4.63
C MET A 226 -19.59 10.85 4.70
N SER A 227 -20.78 11.32 4.34
CA SER A 227 -21.16 12.73 4.39
C SER A 227 -22.47 12.98 5.11
N ASP A 228 -23.17 11.93 5.55
CA ASP A 228 -24.41 12.06 6.29
C ASP A 228 -24.15 12.54 7.72
N ALA A 229 -24.94 13.52 8.18
CA ALA A 229 -24.73 14.15 9.48
C ALA A 229 -25.04 13.22 10.67
N GLU A 230 -25.98 12.29 10.51
CA GLU A 230 -26.35 11.32 11.54
C GLU A 230 -25.23 10.28 11.68
N GLU A 231 -24.78 9.71 10.56
CA GLU A 231 -23.64 8.78 10.54
C GLU A 231 -22.37 9.41 11.13
N LEU A 232 -22.08 10.68 10.80
CA LEU A 232 -20.94 11.41 11.36
C LEU A 232 -21.07 11.62 12.87
N ALA A 233 -22.26 11.99 13.35
CA ALA A 233 -22.50 12.19 14.78
C ALA A 233 -22.32 10.88 15.57
N GLU A 234 -22.74 9.75 15.00
CA GLU A 234 -22.52 8.43 15.58
C GLU A 234 -21.04 8.08 15.65
N ILE A 235 -20.27 8.30 14.57
CA ILE A 235 -18.82 8.09 14.59
C ILE A 235 -18.15 8.99 15.62
N HIS A 236 -18.51 10.28 15.67
CA HIS A 236 -17.94 11.21 16.66
C HIS A 236 -18.19 10.76 18.09
N ALA A 237 -19.37 10.21 18.38
CA ALA A 237 -19.73 9.68 19.69
C ALA A 237 -18.94 8.41 20.07
N MET A 238 -18.34 7.71 19.10
CA MET A 238 -17.49 6.54 19.36
C MET A 238 -16.05 6.91 19.73
N HIS A 239 -15.67 8.20 19.65
CA HIS A 239 -14.33 8.69 19.98
C HIS A 239 -13.20 7.89 19.31
N PRO A 240 -13.11 7.89 17.97
CA PRO A 240 -12.09 7.12 17.27
C PRO A 240 -10.69 7.61 17.63
N GLU A 241 -9.77 6.69 17.90
CA GLU A 241 -8.35 6.97 18.14
C GLU A 241 -7.51 6.37 17.00
N LEU A 242 -6.50 7.11 16.54
CA LEU A 242 -5.59 6.64 15.50
C LEU A 242 -4.14 6.85 15.91
N ASP A 243 -3.43 5.74 16.09
CA ASP A 243 -2.00 5.72 16.38
C ASP A 243 -1.21 5.64 15.07
N LEU A 244 -0.24 6.53 14.85
CA LEU A 244 0.63 6.57 13.67
C LEU A 244 2.08 6.29 14.06
N TYR A 245 2.60 5.15 13.63
CA TYR A 245 4.02 4.81 13.74
C TYR A 245 4.75 5.25 12.47
N ILE A 246 5.58 6.29 12.60
CA ILE A 246 6.14 7.01 11.45
C ILE A 246 7.67 6.95 11.41
N ALA A 247 8.23 6.62 10.25
CA ALA A 247 9.65 6.79 9.98
C ALA A 247 9.89 8.23 9.57
N LEU A 248 10.65 8.98 10.37
CA LEU A 248 10.79 10.43 10.19
C LEU A 248 11.55 10.80 8.89
N GLU A 249 12.41 9.91 8.41
CA GLU A 249 13.11 10.05 7.14
C GLU A 249 12.31 9.61 5.90
N ASP A 250 11.09 9.11 6.08
CA ASP A 250 10.21 8.63 5.02
C ASP A 250 9.26 9.73 4.54
N PRO A 251 9.30 10.12 3.26
CA PRO A 251 8.39 11.12 2.72
C PRO A 251 6.92 10.69 2.76
N ILE A 252 6.62 9.38 2.68
CA ILE A 252 5.25 8.87 2.72
C ILE A 252 4.66 9.05 4.13
N SER A 253 5.47 8.87 5.18
CA SER A 253 5.05 9.15 6.54
C SER A 253 4.63 10.60 6.76
N TRP A 254 5.39 11.57 6.22
CA TRP A 254 5.00 12.99 6.25
C TRP A 254 3.70 13.25 5.49
N LEU A 255 3.61 12.76 4.25
CA LEU A 255 2.45 13.00 3.39
C LEU A 255 1.16 12.45 4.01
N LEU A 256 1.23 11.26 4.61
CA LEU A 256 0.09 10.64 5.27
C LEU A 256 -0.28 11.34 6.58
N LEU A 257 0.69 11.69 7.43
CA LEU A 257 0.41 12.45 8.65
C LEU A 257 -0.29 13.77 8.30
N ALA A 258 0.25 14.52 7.34
CA ALA A 258 -0.31 15.80 6.92
C ALA A 258 -1.73 15.64 6.37
N TYR A 259 -1.95 14.69 5.45
CA TYR A 259 -3.29 14.42 4.92
C TYR A 259 -4.29 14.03 6.02
N ILE A 260 -3.93 13.07 6.87
CA ILE A 260 -4.81 12.58 7.93
C ILE A 260 -5.16 13.73 8.88
N LYS A 261 -4.18 14.53 9.29
CA LYS A 261 -4.38 15.65 10.20
C LYS A 261 -5.23 16.76 9.57
N GLU A 262 -4.95 17.12 8.32
CA GLU A 262 -5.58 18.26 7.63
C GLU A 262 -7.00 17.94 7.15
N GLU A 263 -7.24 16.70 6.70
CA GLU A 263 -8.49 16.33 6.01
C GLU A 263 -9.38 15.37 6.85
N LEU A 264 -8.80 14.37 7.53
CA LEU A 264 -9.61 13.31 8.17
C LEU A 264 -9.88 13.57 9.66
N ALA A 265 -8.87 14.00 10.42
CA ALA A 265 -8.92 14.01 11.87
C ALA A 265 -10.03 14.91 12.41
N ASN A 266 -10.13 16.14 11.90
CA ASN A 266 -11.20 17.06 12.31
C ASN A 266 -12.57 16.63 11.78
N TYR A 267 -12.63 16.09 10.56
CA TYR A 267 -13.89 15.71 9.92
C TYR A 267 -14.56 14.54 10.66
N TYR A 268 -13.77 13.55 11.09
CA TYR A 268 -14.24 12.36 11.79
C TYR A 268 -14.05 12.42 13.32
N ASN A 269 -13.57 13.55 13.85
CA ASN A 269 -13.24 13.72 15.27
C ASN A 269 -12.29 12.61 15.80
N ILE A 270 -11.24 12.31 15.02
CA ILE A 270 -10.24 11.29 15.35
C ILE A 270 -9.19 11.89 16.29
N GLN A 271 -8.99 11.26 17.44
CA GLN A 271 -7.88 11.57 18.32
C GLN A 271 -6.60 10.93 17.76
N LEU A 272 -5.69 11.75 17.24
CA LEU A 272 -4.42 11.29 16.68
C LEU A 272 -3.37 11.10 17.79
N ARG A 273 -2.56 10.05 17.68
CA ARG A 273 -1.31 9.88 18.43
C ARG A 273 -0.19 9.52 17.47
N VAL A 274 1.01 10.05 17.70
CA VAL A 274 2.16 9.85 16.82
C VAL A 274 3.30 9.20 17.59
N TYR A 275 3.87 8.15 17.02
CA TYR A 275 4.97 7.37 17.55
C TYR A 275 6.15 7.44 16.56
N PRO A 276 7.08 8.39 16.74
CA PRO A 276 8.27 8.47 15.90
C PRO A 276 9.12 7.21 16.04
N LEU A 277 9.55 6.65 14.92
CA LEU A 277 10.42 5.46 14.90
C LEU A 277 11.89 5.86 14.87
N SER A 278 12.77 4.92 15.26
CA SER A 278 14.21 5.13 15.07
C SER A 278 14.57 5.17 13.59
N TYR A 279 15.73 5.77 13.29
CA TYR A 279 16.23 5.88 11.93
C TYR A 279 16.46 4.49 11.31
N ARG A 280 15.78 4.19 10.21
CA ARG A 280 15.78 2.90 9.53
C ARG A 280 16.74 2.82 8.35
N GLY A 281 17.46 3.90 8.02
CA GLY A 281 18.41 3.90 6.90
C GLY A 281 17.74 3.79 5.52
N ARG A 282 16.45 4.14 5.41
CA ARG A 282 15.70 4.09 4.14
C ARG A 282 16.19 5.19 3.19
N ASP A 283 17.22 4.92 2.39
CA ASP A 283 17.84 5.94 1.53
C ASP A 283 17.27 6.03 0.10
N PHE A 284 16.45 5.05 -0.30
CA PHE A 284 15.87 4.94 -1.64
C PHE A 284 14.35 5.00 -1.59
N PHE A 285 13.78 6.00 -2.26
CA PHE A 285 12.33 6.18 -2.37
C PHE A 285 11.92 6.40 -3.82
N ASP A 286 10.68 6.00 -4.15
CA ASP A 286 10.04 6.44 -5.38
C ASP A 286 9.61 7.90 -5.24
N TRP A 287 10.52 8.81 -5.56
CA TRP A 287 10.25 10.26 -5.55
C TRP A 287 9.13 10.67 -6.52
N SER A 288 8.90 9.87 -7.57
CA SER A 288 7.80 10.11 -8.49
C SER A 288 6.45 9.83 -7.83
N LEU A 289 6.38 8.79 -6.98
CA LEU A 289 5.21 8.48 -6.18
C LEU A 289 4.97 9.56 -5.13
N ALA A 290 5.98 9.93 -4.33
CA ALA A 290 5.87 11.00 -3.33
C ALA A 290 5.41 12.32 -3.94
N THR A 291 5.95 12.72 -5.10
CA THR A 291 5.54 13.93 -5.82
C THR A 291 4.09 13.86 -6.30
N ARG A 292 3.65 12.71 -6.82
CA ARG A 292 2.25 12.52 -7.25
C ARG A 292 1.30 12.61 -6.06
N LEU A 293 1.65 11.97 -4.94
CA LEU A 293 0.85 11.99 -3.73
C LEU A 293 0.73 13.39 -3.16
N SER A 294 1.85 14.12 -3.03
CA SER A 294 1.85 15.54 -2.65
C SER A 294 0.88 16.37 -3.48
N LYS A 295 0.86 16.19 -4.81
CA LYS A 295 -0.07 16.93 -5.69
C LYS A 295 -1.52 16.50 -5.56
N ARG A 296 -1.79 15.24 -5.23
CA ARG A 296 -3.17 14.71 -5.08
C ARG A 296 -3.77 15.06 -3.72
N ALA A 297 -2.99 14.93 -2.65
CA ALA A 297 -3.38 15.29 -1.31
C ALA A 297 -3.23 16.80 -1.02
N ASP A 298 -2.67 17.56 -1.98
CA ASP A 298 -2.39 19.00 -1.84
C ASP A 298 -1.51 19.34 -0.62
N VAL A 299 -0.66 18.39 -0.24
CA VAL A 299 0.31 18.53 0.85
C VAL A 299 1.64 19.00 0.28
N ALA A 300 2.16 20.10 0.79
CA ALA A 300 3.48 20.60 0.40
C ALA A 300 4.60 19.63 0.79
N PHE A 301 5.47 19.32 -0.17
CA PHE A 301 6.56 18.35 -0.01
C PHE A 301 7.92 18.84 -0.51
N THR A 302 8.04 20.08 -1.00
CA THR A 302 9.35 20.63 -1.40
C THR A 302 9.44 22.13 -1.12
N PRO A 303 10.66 22.69 -0.92
CA PRO A 303 11.94 21.98 -0.76
C PRO A 303 12.00 21.13 0.52
N PHE A 304 12.79 20.06 0.49
CA PHE A 304 13.08 19.25 1.68
C PHE A 304 14.58 19.06 1.92
N CYS A 305 14.94 18.81 3.18
CA CYS A 305 16.25 18.25 3.55
C CYS A 305 15.99 16.97 4.33
N ARG A 306 16.38 15.81 3.79
CA ARG A 306 15.96 14.54 4.38
C ARG A 306 16.64 14.31 5.74
N PRO A 307 15.89 13.86 6.78
CA PRO A 307 16.47 13.54 8.07
C PRO A 307 17.58 12.48 8.01
N THR A 308 18.69 12.77 8.68
CA THR A 308 19.73 11.80 9.02
C THR A 308 19.42 11.16 10.37
N GLN A 309 20.18 10.14 10.78
CA GLN A 309 20.09 9.57 12.13
C GLN A 309 20.20 10.64 13.23
N GLU A 310 21.13 11.60 13.08
CA GLU A 310 21.27 12.73 14.02
C GLU A 310 20.04 13.65 14.01
N ALA A 311 19.50 13.94 12.82
CA ALA A 311 18.28 14.75 12.70
C ALA A 311 17.08 14.05 13.35
N VAL A 312 16.95 12.72 13.20
CA VAL A 312 15.89 11.93 13.86
C VAL A 312 15.96 12.07 15.37
N LEU A 313 17.14 11.99 15.98
CA LEU A 313 17.31 12.20 17.42
C LEU A 313 16.94 13.63 17.84
N ASN A 314 17.30 14.65 17.05
CA ASN A 314 16.95 16.03 17.35
C ASN A 314 15.45 16.31 17.19
N ILE A 315 14.79 15.70 16.19
CA ILE A 315 13.33 15.72 16.04
C ILE A 315 12.68 15.09 17.27
N ALA A 316 13.14 13.90 17.69
CA ALA A 316 12.62 13.22 18.86
C ALA A 316 12.79 14.04 20.15
N ARG A 317 13.94 14.73 20.31
CA ARG A 317 14.15 15.66 21.44
C ARG A 317 13.12 16.77 21.46
N LEU A 318 12.89 17.44 20.32
CA LEU A 318 11.86 18.50 20.24
C LEU A 318 10.47 17.94 20.55
N PHE A 319 10.13 16.80 19.96
CA PHE A 319 8.83 16.13 20.14
C PHE A 319 8.56 15.73 21.60
N TYR A 320 9.49 15.05 22.26
CA TYR A 320 9.35 14.58 23.64
C TYR A 320 9.61 15.67 24.69
N SER A 321 9.89 16.91 24.28
CA SER A 321 9.92 18.07 25.19
C SER A 321 8.53 18.62 25.50
N ILE A 322 7.50 18.15 24.76
CA ILE A 322 6.10 18.49 25.00
C ILE A 322 5.51 17.41 25.90
N GLU A 323 4.91 17.80 27.03
CA GLU A 323 4.31 16.85 27.98
C GLU A 323 2.93 16.36 27.51
N ASP A 324 2.13 17.26 26.95
CA ASP A 324 0.78 16.99 26.45
C ASP A 324 0.79 16.21 25.13
N GLU A 325 0.15 15.03 25.13
CA GLU A 325 0.08 14.15 23.97
C GLU A 325 -0.71 14.74 22.80
N GLU A 326 -1.72 15.59 23.05
CA GLU A 326 -2.48 16.20 21.97
C GLU A 326 -1.65 17.28 21.27
N GLN A 327 -0.93 18.11 22.04
CA GLN A 327 -0.01 19.12 21.50
C GLN A 327 1.17 18.49 20.74
N ARG A 328 1.60 17.28 21.11
CA ARG A 328 2.66 16.55 20.40
C ARG A 328 2.33 16.34 18.92
N VAL A 329 1.05 16.16 18.57
CA VAL A 329 0.63 15.97 17.16
C VAL A 329 0.84 17.25 16.35
N ASP A 330 0.49 18.41 16.89
CA ASP A 330 0.72 19.70 16.24
C ASP A 330 2.23 19.99 16.12
N VAL A 331 2.99 19.70 17.18
CA VAL A 331 4.44 19.90 17.20
C VAL A 331 5.15 19.02 16.17
N ILE A 332 4.84 17.72 16.09
CA ILE A 332 5.48 16.85 15.08
C ILE A 332 5.09 17.23 13.67
N TYR A 333 3.84 17.66 13.45
CA TYR A 333 3.38 18.19 12.18
C TYR A 333 4.21 19.42 11.77
N ASP A 334 4.41 20.40 12.66
CA ASP A 334 5.19 21.59 12.36
C ASP A 334 6.69 21.31 12.16
N ILE A 335 7.26 20.38 12.93
CA ILE A 335 8.63 19.91 12.76
C ILE A 335 8.79 19.28 11.36
N LEU A 336 7.94 18.33 11.00
CA LEU A 336 8.02 17.64 9.71
C LEU A 336 7.71 18.58 8.55
N LYS A 337 6.80 19.55 8.72
CA LYS A 337 6.58 20.62 7.77
C LYS A 337 7.85 21.43 7.53
N ALA A 338 8.61 21.77 8.57
CA ALA A 338 9.85 22.49 8.44
C ALA A 338 10.91 21.70 7.66
N VAL A 339 10.99 20.39 7.89
CA VAL A 339 11.90 19.47 7.20
C VAL A 339 11.50 19.26 5.73
N TRP A 340 10.25 18.87 5.50
CA TRP A 340 9.75 18.36 4.21
C TRP A 340 9.16 19.44 3.29
N SER A 341 8.84 20.62 3.79
CA SER A 341 8.32 21.72 2.94
C SER A 341 9.17 22.99 2.98
N LYS A 342 10.02 23.17 4.01
CA LYS A 342 10.88 24.36 4.16
C LYS A 342 12.37 24.04 4.04
N GLY A 343 12.75 22.78 3.85
CA GLY A 343 14.13 22.35 3.64
C GLY A 343 15.05 22.52 4.86
N GLN A 344 14.50 22.55 6.07
CA GLN A 344 15.31 22.66 7.28
C GLN A 344 16.07 21.36 7.57
N ASP A 345 17.39 21.46 7.69
CA ASP A 345 18.26 20.37 8.14
C ASP A 345 18.33 20.33 9.67
N LEU A 346 17.65 19.38 10.31
CA LEU A 346 17.68 19.21 11.77
C LEU A 346 18.90 18.44 12.30
N SER A 347 19.88 18.13 11.45
CA SER A 347 21.26 17.85 11.90
C SER A 347 22.08 19.14 12.09
N PHE A 348 21.53 20.31 11.71
CA PHE A 348 22.20 21.59 11.87
C PHE A 348 21.69 22.36 13.09
N ALA A 349 22.57 22.57 14.07
CA ALA A 349 22.18 23.23 15.33
C ALA A 349 21.40 24.55 15.14
N PRO A 350 21.79 25.51 14.26
CA PRO A 350 21.01 26.73 14.05
C PRO A 350 19.56 26.50 13.58
N HIS A 351 19.29 25.47 12.77
CA HIS A 351 17.92 25.13 12.39
C HIS A 351 17.15 24.56 13.57
N VAL A 352 17.77 23.68 14.37
CA VAL A 352 17.16 23.13 15.58
C VAL A 352 16.79 24.24 16.57
N HIS A 353 17.70 25.18 16.82
CA HIS A 353 17.44 26.31 17.74
C HIS A 353 16.33 27.23 17.23
N ALA A 354 16.32 27.56 15.93
CA ALA A 354 15.27 28.37 15.34
C ALA A 354 13.90 27.68 15.42
N LEU A 355 13.85 26.37 15.18
CA LEU A 355 12.63 25.58 15.28
C LEU A 355 12.15 25.47 16.73
N GLN A 356 13.05 25.20 17.68
CA GLN A 356 12.76 25.17 19.11
C GLN A 356 12.11 26.48 19.58
N GLN A 357 12.66 27.63 19.18
CA GLN A 357 12.09 28.94 19.49
C GLN A 357 10.70 29.14 18.87
N SER A 358 10.52 28.72 17.61
CA SER A 358 9.22 28.85 16.94
C SER A 358 8.12 27.97 17.55
N LEU A 359 8.51 26.81 18.09
CA LEU A 359 7.63 25.88 18.81
C LEU A 359 7.43 26.28 20.28
N GLN A 360 8.08 27.35 20.74
CA GLN A 360 8.01 27.84 22.13
C GLN A 360 8.46 26.80 23.17
N ILE A 361 9.40 25.93 22.80
CA ILE A 361 9.96 24.93 23.70
C ILE A 361 11.05 25.59 24.55
N GLU A 362 10.71 25.94 25.79
CA GLU A 362 11.63 26.61 26.72
C GLU A 362 12.82 25.72 27.09
N LYS A 363 12.56 24.44 27.38
CA LYS A 363 13.56 23.48 27.81
C LYS A 363 13.41 22.18 27.02
N LEU A 364 14.52 21.70 26.47
CA LEU A 364 14.55 20.38 25.86
C LEU A 364 14.52 19.29 26.93
N THR A 365 13.88 18.17 26.62
CA THR A 365 13.87 16.99 27.48
C THR A 365 15.29 16.51 27.78
N GLU A 366 15.52 16.14 29.05
CA GLU A 366 16.76 15.51 29.51
C GLU A 366 16.68 13.97 29.45
N VAL A 367 15.51 13.43 29.11
CA VAL A 367 15.29 11.98 29.00
C VAL A 367 16.00 11.43 27.77
N ASP A 368 16.45 10.18 27.85
CA ASP A 368 17.04 9.49 26.71
C ASP A 368 15.98 9.17 25.66
N VAL A 369 15.85 10.05 24.66
CA VAL A 369 14.92 9.86 23.55
C VAL A 369 15.22 8.62 22.72
N ALA A 370 16.44 8.09 22.74
CA ALA A 370 16.77 6.87 22.01
C ALA A 370 16.00 5.66 22.59
N GLU A 371 15.80 5.63 23.91
CA GLU A 371 15.02 4.59 24.57
C GLU A 371 13.54 4.67 24.16
N PHE A 372 12.96 5.87 24.10
CA PHE A 372 11.58 6.04 23.60
C PHE A 372 11.42 5.60 22.15
N LEU A 373 12.37 5.93 21.28
CA LEU A 373 12.33 5.49 19.88
C LEU A 373 12.42 3.95 19.77
N GLN A 374 13.24 3.31 20.61
CA GLN A 374 13.33 1.84 20.65
C GLN A 374 12.04 1.20 21.18
N GLN A 375 11.39 1.82 22.17
CA GLN A 375 10.08 1.36 22.66
C GLN A 375 9.02 1.47 21.55
N ASN A 376 8.99 2.57 20.80
CA ASN A 376 8.09 2.73 19.65
C ASN A 376 8.40 1.70 18.56
N ASP A 377 9.67 1.41 18.31
CA ASP A 377 10.08 0.38 17.35
C ASP A 377 9.55 -1.00 17.73
N GLN A 378 9.65 -1.37 19.02
CA GLN A 378 9.15 -2.63 19.54
C GLN A 378 7.63 -2.72 19.39
N GLN A 379 6.89 -1.68 19.81
CA GLN A 379 5.45 -1.62 19.65
C GLN A 379 5.02 -1.72 18.18
N CYS A 380 5.73 -1.04 17.28
CA CYS A 380 5.47 -1.09 15.86
C CYS A 380 5.77 -2.48 15.26
N TYR A 381 6.82 -3.16 15.74
CA TYR A 381 7.17 -4.50 15.29
C TYR A 381 6.08 -5.52 15.63
N GLU A 382 5.49 -5.41 16.82
CA GLU A 382 4.38 -6.24 17.29
C GLU A 382 3.09 -6.07 16.48
N LYS A 383 3.01 -5.07 15.60
CA LYS A 383 1.89 -4.87 14.66
C LYS A 383 1.98 -5.76 13.42
N HIS A 384 3.12 -6.44 13.20
CA HIS A 384 3.36 -7.38 12.09
C HIS A 384 3.01 -6.80 10.70
N GLN A 385 3.43 -5.56 10.43
CA GLN A 385 3.17 -4.88 9.15
C GLN A 385 4.42 -4.82 8.26
N PRO A 386 4.27 -4.91 6.92
CA PRO A 386 5.39 -5.05 5.98
C PRO A 386 6.01 -3.74 5.49
N ASP A 387 5.39 -2.59 5.77
CA ASP A 387 5.90 -1.28 5.34
C ASP A 387 5.39 -0.17 6.27
N PHE A 388 5.99 1.01 6.18
CA PHE A 388 5.64 2.21 6.95
C PHE A 388 4.86 3.22 6.10
N PRO A 389 4.14 4.17 6.75
CA PRO A 389 3.81 4.17 8.18
C PRO A 389 2.84 3.04 8.52
N VAL A 390 2.84 2.65 9.80
CA VAL A 390 1.87 1.71 10.38
C VAL A 390 0.82 2.52 11.12
N LEU A 391 -0.44 2.17 10.93
CA LEU A 391 -1.60 2.81 11.52
C LEU A 391 -2.38 1.79 12.35
N GLU A 392 -2.82 2.19 13.53
CA GLU A 392 -3.76 1.45 14.35
C GLU A 392 -4.97 2.33 14.66
N LEU A 393 -6.12 1.97 14.09
CA LEU A 393 -7.40 2.63 14.36
C LEU A 393 -8.15 1.85 15.44
N ARG A 394 -8.48 2.53 16.54
CA ARG A 394 -9.34 2.02 17.60
C ARG A 394 -10.69 2.72 17.55
N ILE A 395 -11.77 1.95 17.44
CA ILE A 395 -13.14 2.46 17.45
C ILE A 395 -14.08 1.36 17.96
N ALA A 396 -15.10 1.74 18.74
CA ALA A 396 -16.12 0.82 19.27
C ALA A 396 -15.54 -0.43 19.98
N GLY A 397 -14.41 -0.27 20.68
CA GLY A 397 -13.72 -1.37 21.39
C GLY A 397 -12.97 -2.36 20.50
N GLN A 398 -12.85 -2.08 19.20
CA GLN A 398 -12.11 -2.90 18.23
C GLN A 398 -10.83 -2.17 17.79
N SER A 399 -9.79 -2.93 17.45
CA SER A 399 -8.53 -2.42 16.91
C SER A 399 -8.29 -2.95 15.50
N TYR A 400 -7.89 -2.05 14.61
CA TYR A 400 -7.63 -2.32 13.20
C TYR A 400 -6.25 -1.81 12.83
N VAL A 401 -5.37 -2.72 12.40
CA VAL A 401 -3.98 -2.41 12.05
C VAL A 401 -3.78 -2.53 10.54
N PHE A 402 -3.23 -1.50 9.92
CA PHE A 402 -2.93 -1.45 8.49
C PHE A 402 -1.74 -0.52 8.23
N ASN A 403 -1.26 -0.48 6.98
CA ASN A 403 -0.03 0.23 6.67
C ASN A 403 0.04 0.84 5.26
N SER A 404 0.98 1.75 5.09
CA SER A 404 1.31 2.44 3.83
C SER A 404 0.20 3.33 3.27
N LEU A 405 0.52 3.99 2.16
CA LEU A 405 -0.40 4.82 1.39
C LEU A 405 -1.58 4.05 0.79
N TYR A 406 -1.42 2.75 0.53
CA TYR A 406 -2.41 1.96 -0.20
C TYR A 406 -3.58 1.52 0.67
N ARG A 407 -3.53 1.81 1.98
CA ARG A 407 -4.55 1.41 2.94
C ARG A 407 -5.09 2.56 3.79
N VAL A 408 -4.68 3.81 3.54
CA VAL A 408 -5.21 4.95 4.34
C VAL A 408 -6.73 5.10 4.23
N TRP A 409 -7.30 4.75 3.08
CA TRP A 409 -8.76 4.73 2.84
C TRP A 409 -9.50 3.71 3.73
N MET A 410 -8.78 2.77 4.36
CA MET A 410 -9.38 1.83 5.30
C MET A 410 -9.99 2.54 6.50
N ILE A 411 -9.52 3.74 6.88
CA ILE A 411 -10.11 4.51 7.99
C ILE A 411 -11.61 4.68 7.77
N GLU A 412 -12.01 5.23 6.62
CA GLU A 412 -13.41 5.50 6.31
C GLU A 412 -14.21 4.22 6.03
N SER A 413 -13.56 3.20 5.44
CA SER A 413 -14.22 1.91 5.23
C SER A 413 -14.50 1.16 6.54
N ILE A 414 -13.61 1.28 7.53
CA ILE A 414 -13.82 0.73 8.88
C ILE A 414 -14.97 1.46 9.56
N PHE A 415 -15.04 2.79 9.48
CA PHE A 415 -16.16 3.56 10.03
C PHE A 415 -17.51 3.12 9.44
N SER A 416 -17.60 3.03 8.11
CA SER A 416 -18.80 2.53 7.43
C SER A 416 -19.16 1.11 7.89
N HIS A 417 -18.18 0.21 8.00
CA HIS A 417 -18.41 -1.15 8.45
C HIS A 417 -18.90 -1.24 9.91
N VAL A 418 -18.32 -0.43 10.81
CA VAL A 418 -18.71 -0.39 12.22
C VAL A 418 -20.15 0.10 12.38
N LEU A 419 -20.54 1.15 11.64
CA LEU A 419 -21.94 1.62 11.62
C LEU A 419 -22.90 0.54 11.11
N GLU A 420 -22.57 -0.11 9.99
CA GLU A 420 -23.39 -1.21 9.47
C GLU A 420 -23.59 -2.32 10.51
N GLN A 421 -22.54 -2.65 11.29
CA GLN A 421 -22.64 -3.64 12.36
C GLN A 421 -23.57 -3.16 13.49
N GLN A 422 -23.47 -1.90 13.90
CA GLN A 422 -24.33 -1.33 14.93
C GLN A 422 -25.80 -1.32 14.50
N TYR A 423 -26.09 -0.90 13.27
CA TYR A 423 -27.45 -0.91 12.75
C TYR A 423 -28.03 -2.32 12.70
N LYS A 424 -27.26 -3.31 12.22
CA LYS A 424 -27.67 -4.73 12.22
C LYS A 424 -27.98 -5.26 13.63
N GLN A 425 -27.17 -4.87 14.62
CA GLN A 425 -27.40 -5.27 16.01
C GLN A 425 -28.65 -4.61 16.61
N GLN A 426 -28.88 -3.33 16.32
CA GLN A 426 -30.11 -2.62 16.74
C GLN A 426 -31.35 -3.27 16.14
N THR A 427 -31.35 -3.59 14.84
CA THR A 427 -32.50 -4.25 14.19
C THR A 427 -32.79 -5.63 14.80
N THR A 428 -31.73 -6.38 15.13
CA THR A 428 -31.86 -7.71 15.76
C THR A 428 -32.38 -7.62 17.20
N ASN A 429 -31.96 -6.60 17.95
CA ASN A 429 -32.43 -6.34 19.31
C ASN A 429 -33.87 -5.82 19.35
N ASP A 430 -34.32 -5.07 18.34
CA ASP A 430 -35.70 -4.58 18.28
C ASP A 430 -36.67 -5.67 17.82
N SER A 431 -36.24 -6.50 16.85
CA SER A 431 -37.01 -7.67 16.41
C SER A 431 -37.10 -8.81 17.43
N SER A 432 -36.23 -8.85 18.44
CA SER A 432 -36.31 -9.79 19.57
C SER A 432 -37.09 -9.25 20.78
N LYS A 433 -37.45 -7.96 20.77
CA LYS A 433 -38.30 -7.31 21.77
C LYS A 433 -39.77 -7.19 21.34
N MET A 434 -40.07 -7.42 20.05
CA MET A 434 -41.43 -7.66 19.53
C MET A 434 -41.79 -9.13 19.64
#